data_AF-A0A8T5TKB6-F1
#
_entry.id   AF-A0A8T5TKB6-F1
#
_cell.length_a   1.000
_cell.length_b   1.000
_cell.length_c   1.000
_cell.angle_alpha   90.00
_cell.angle_beta   90.00
_cell.angle_gamma   90.00
#
_symmetry.space_group_name_H-M   'P 1'
#
loop_
_entity.id
_entity.type
_entity.pdbx_description
1 polymer ?
#
loop_
_entity_poly.entity_id
_entity_poly.type
_entity_poly.pdbx_seq_one_letter_code
_entity_poly.pdbx_strand_id
1 'polypeptide(L)'
;MAFNPRILSIFIGNPIFIIVAVYILYAKILSRNKTYISFILGLFYTSAIISLSLNIIYAIFGLFNEGEFDLIIIILYYITITLLYGAGIFLAVGCFLLYEKFNGKERDSKLLEILFIIIFFTLTIPSYFIFQGINIGAATDNKPEWDGIFALYYYIIFAVMVIIPIIYHIFKIRIFFKNNDLRLMKKWNYFIIGNFSLALGITMNFLSYTLPEFGTIFYIINAIGIVIGIILIGYSYSECKK
;
A
#
# COMPACT_ATOMS: atom_id res chain seq x y z
N MET A 1 -13.59 -9.76 28.69
CA MET A 1 -12.63 -9.07 27.80
C MET A 1 -13.34 -8.84 26.47
N ALA A 2 -13.60 -7.59 26.10
CA ALA A 2 -14.19 -7.30 24.79
C ALA A 2 -13.17 -7.67 23.69
N PHE A 3 -13.63 -8.34 22.65
CA PHE A 3 -12.80 -8.68 21.49
C PHE A 3 -12.29 -7.38 20.84
N ASN A 4 -10.97 -7.25 20.66
CA ASN A 4 -10.35 -6.13 19.97
C ASN A 4 -9.99 -6.54 18.53
N PRO A 5 -10.77 -6.17 17.51
CA PRO A 5 -10.55 -6.58 16.13
C PRO A 5 -9.21 -6.14 15.56
N ARG A 6 -8.60 -5.09 16.12
CA ARG A 6 -7.26 -4.63 15.76
C ARG A 6 -6.19 -5.65 16.13
N ILE A 7 -6.34 -6.36 17.25
CA ILE A 7 -5.42 -7.43 17.62
C ILE A 7 -5.48 -8.55 16.57
N LEU A 8 -6.67 -8.89 16.09
CA LEU A 8 -6.82 -9.88 15.02
C LEU A 8 -6.16 -9.40 13.71
N SER A 9 -6.41 -8.15 13.30
CA SER A 9 -5.83 -7.62 12.06
C SER A 9 -4.31 -7.53 12.14
N ILE A 10 -3.76 -7.11 13.28
CA ILE A 10 -2.31 -6.94 13.46
C ILE A 10 -1.59 -8.27 13.67
N PHE A 11 -2.09 -9.17 14.52
CA PHE A 11 -1.38 -10.40 14.87
C PHE A 11 -1.73 -11.61 14.02
N ILE A 12 -2.80 -11.53 13.21
CA ILE A 12 -3.17 -12.60 12.27
C ILE A 12 -3.16 -12.07 10.84
N GLY A 13 -3.85 -10.96 10.58
CA GLY A 13 -3.93 -10.36 9.24
C GLY A 13 -2.57 -9.97 8.66
N ASN A 14 -1.79 -9.15 9.38
CA ASN A 14 -0.48 -8.69 8.89
C ASN A 14 0.52 -9.84 8.69
N PRO A 15 0.68 -10.83 9.59
CA PRO A 15 1.57 -11.96 9.34
C PRO A 15 1.18 -12.78 8.12
N ILE A 16 -0.12 -13.10 7.95
CA ILE A 16 -0.59 -13.81 6.76
C ILE A 16 -0.23 -13.03 5.50
N PHE A 17 -0.50 -11.72 5.51
CA PHE A 17 -0.13 -10.86 4.40
C PHE A 17 1.38 -10.87 4.14
N ILE A 18 2.21 -10.70 5.17
CA ILE A 18 3.66 -10.65 5.04
C ILE A 18 4.16 -11.95 4.40
N ILE A 19 3.67 -13.11 4.85
CA ILE A 19 4.01 -14.42 4.28
C ILE A 19 3.65 -14.47 2.79
N VAL A 20 2.42 -14.06 2.43
CA VAL A 20 1.95 -14.05 1.03
C VAL A 20 2.76 -13.08 0.18
N ALA A 21 3.04 -11.88 0.69
CA ALA A 21 3.81 -10.85 0.01
C ALA A 21 5.26 -11.28 -0.21
N VAL A 22 5.90 -11.89 0.79
CA VAL A 22 7.26 -12.46 0.68
C VAL A 22 7.29 -13.58 -0.36
N TYR A 23 6.31 -14.49 -0.33
CA TYR A 23 6.20 -15.54 -1.33
C TYR A 23 6.10 -14.97 -2.76
N ILE A 24 5.24 -13.99 -2.99
CA ILE A 24 5.07 -13.37 -4.32
C ILE A 24 6.36 -12.63 -4.73
N LEU A 25 6.93 -11.82 -3.84
CA LEU A 25 8.17 -11.09 -4.08
C LEU A 25 9.28 -12.04 -4.54
N TYR A 26 9.54 -13.11 -3.78
CA TYR A 26 10.61 -14.05 -4.11
C TYR A 26 10.25 -14.93 -5.33
N ALA A 27 9.12 -15.64 -5.28
CA ALA A 27 8.80 -16.70 -6.23
C ALA A 27 8.29 -16.19 -7.59
N LYS A 28 7.69 -14.99 -7.64
CA LYS A 28 7.04 -14.47 -8.86
C LYS A 28 7.75 -13.24 -9.45
N ILE A 29 8.42 -12.44 -8.63
CA ILE A 29 9.03 -11.17 -9.10
C ILE A 29 10.54 -11.29 -9.23
N LEU A 30 11.25 -11.63 -8.15
CA LEU A 30 12.71 -11.62 -8.13
C LEU A 30 13.33 -12.82 -8.85
N SER A 31 12.71 -14.00 -8.79
CA SER A 31 13.23 -15.25 -9.39
C SER A 31 13.18 -15.30 -10.93
N ARG A 32 12.40 -14.44 -11.58
CA ARG A 32 12.05 -14.61 -13.01
C ARG A 32 12.88 -13.81 -13.99
N ASN A 33 13.26 -12.57 -13.67
CA ASN A 33 14.16 -11.73 -14.47
C ASN A 33 14.39 -10.37 -13.78
N LYS A 34 15.65 -9.92 -13.71
CA LYS A 34 16.07 -8.65 -13.10
C LYS A 34 15.81 -7.45 -14.05
N THR A 35 14.57 -7.30 -14.52
CA THR A 35 14.15 -6.09 -15.25
C THR A 35 13.84 -4.94 -14.29
N TYR A 36 14.02 -3.70 -14.74
CA TYR A 36 13.72 -2.52 -13.94
C TYR A 36 12.28 -2.47 -13.41
N ILE A 37 11.29 -2.92 -14.21
CA ILE A 37 9.90 -3.09 -13.75
C ILE A 37 9.79 -4.08 -12.58
N SER A 38 10.54 -5.18 -12.63
CA SER A 38 10.57 -6.16 -11.53
C SER A 38 11.20 -5.58 -10.28
N PHE A 39 12.20 -4.69 -10.42
CA PHE A 39 12.79 -3.98 -9.30
C PHE A 39 11.79 -3.02 -8.64
N ILE A 40 11.10 -2.19 -9.43
CA ILE A 40 10.08 -1.26 -8.93
C ILE A 40 8.92 -2.01 -8.26
N LEU A 41 8.40 -3.08 -8.87
CA LEU A 41 7.40 -3.93 -8.22
C LEU A 41 7.97 -4.60 -6.96
N GLY A 42 9.24 -5.00 -6.98
CA GLY A 42 9.92 -5.51 -5.79
C GLY A 42 9.94 -4.51 -4.64
N LEU A 43 10.17 -3.22 -4.92
CA LEU A 43 10.08 -2.15 -3.94
C LEU A 43 8.66 -1.95 -3.40
N PHE A 44 7.62 -2.09 -4.24
CA PHE A 44 6.22 -2.11 -3.76
C PHE A 44 6.00 -3.19 -2.68
N TYR A 45 6.34 -4.45 -2.98
CA TYR A 45 6.17 -5.55 -2.03
C TYR A 45 7.04 -5.38 -0.78
N THR A 46 8.30 -4.96 -0.96
CA THR A 46 9.24 -4.77 0.16
C THR A 46 8.76 -3.66 1.09
N SER A 47 8.31 -2.53 0.54
CA SER A 47 7.78 -1.41 1.33
C SER A 47 6.53 -1.83 2.11
N ALA A 48 5.63 -2.59 1.51
CA ALA A 48 4.44 -3.13 2.20
C ALA A 48 4.83 -4.12 3.32
N ILE A 49 5.79 -5.01 3.08
CA ILE A 49 6.28 -5.97 4.09
C ILE A 49 6.90 -5.23 5.29
N ILE A 50 7.79 -4.28 5.03
CA ILE A 50 8.46 -3.51 6.10
C ILE A 50 7.42 -2.69 6.86
N SER A 51 6.52 -1.99 6.16
CA SER A 51 5.42 -1.24 6.77
C SER A 51 4.62 -2.10 7.74
N LEU A 52 4.12 -3.26 7.30
CA LEU A 52 3.29 -4.10 8.16
C LEU A 52 4.08 -4.81 9.27
N SER A 53 5.37 -5.05 9.06
CA SER A 53 6.25 -5.58 10.11
C SER A 53 6.44 -4.53 11.20
N LEU A 54 6.70 -3.27 10.82
CA LEU A 54 6.71 -2.15 11.76
C LEU A 54 5.35 -1.98 12.42
N ASN A 55 4.25 -2.20 11.68
CA ASN A 55 2.87 -2.19 12.19
C ASN A 55 2.67 -3.26 13.30
N ILE A 56 3.38 -4.40 13.25
CA ILE A 56 3.33 -5.38 14.34
C ILE A 56 4.19 -4.88 15.52
N ILE A 57 5.39 -4.37 15.25
CA ILE A 57 6.33 -3.91 16.26
C ILE A 57 5.72 -2.77 17.10
N TYR A 58 5.19 -1.71 16.50
CA TYR A 58 4.61 -0.60 17.27
C TYR A 58 3.40 -1.05 18.11
N ALA A 59 2.61 -2.02 17.62
CA ALA A 59 1.47 -2.53 18.36
C ALA A 59 1.90 -3.35 19.58
N ILE A 60 2.99 -4.12 19.48
CA ILE A 60 3.62 -4.80 20.63
C ILE A 60 4.09 -3.76 21.65
N PHE A 61 4.79 -2.71 21.20
CA PHE A 61 5.22 -1.63 22.11
C PHE A 61 4.04 -0.98 22.84
N GLY A 62 2.96 -0.68 22.14
CA GLY A 62 1.75 -0.10 22.75
C GLY A 62 1.01 -1.06 23.69
N LEU A 63 1.04 -2.38 23.46
CA LEU A 63 0.33 -3.33 24.32
C LEU A 63 1.08 -3.69 25.61
N PHE A 64 2.41 -3.65 25.60
CA PHE A 64 3.21 -4.13 26.73
C PHE A 64 3.89 -3.02 27.53
N ASN A 65 3.93 -1.78 27.04
CA ASN A 65 4.63 -0.67 27.69
C ASN A 65 3.80 0.62 27.65
N GLU A 66 2.65 0.63 28.33
CA GLU A 66 1.74 1.78 28.37
C GLU A 66 2.44 3.03 28.91
N GLY A 67 2.54 4.09 28.10
CA GLY A 67 3.00 5.43 28.51
C GLY A 67 4.52 5.65 28.58
N GLU A 68 5.34 4.60 28.50
CA GLU A 68 6.81 4.75 28.57
C GLU A 68 7.46 5.10 27.22
N PHE A 69 6.80 4.80 26.10
CA PHE A 69 7.39 4.88 24.76
C PHE A 69 6.55 5.64 23.72
N ASP A 70 5.67 6.54 24.13
CA ASP A 70 4.73 7.24 23.24
C ASP A 70 5.42 7.88 22.02
N LEU A 71 6.58 8.53 22.22
CA LEU A 71 7.34 9.13 21.12
C LEU A 71 7.85 8.07 20.12
N ILE A 72 8.34 6.93 20.61
CA ILE A 72 8.83 5.84 19.76
C ILE A 72 7.66 5.24 18.96
N ILE A 73 6.52 5.04 19.62
CA ILE A 73 5.30 4.52 18.99
C ILE A 73 4.84 5.46 17.87
N ILE A 74 4.82 6.77 18.12
CA ILE A 74 4.48 7.79 17.12
C ILE A 74 5.46 7.75 15.94
N ILE A 75 6.76 7.70 16.18
CA ILE A 75 7.79 7.63 15.11
C ILE A 75 7.61 6.35 14.28
N LEU A 76 7.46 5.19 14.93
CA LEU A 76 7.23 3.92 14.25
C LEU A 76 5.96 3.95 13.41
N TYR A 77 4.90 4.58 13.91
CA TYR A 77 3.65 4.75 13.18
C TYR A 77 3.84 5.64 11.94
N TYR A 78 4.53 6.78 12.07
CA TYR A 78 4.85 7.64 10.92
C TYR A 78 5.65 6.90 9.84
N ILE A 79 6.67 6.14 10.23
CA ILE A 79 7.44 5.32 9.28
C ILE A 79 6.54 4.26 8.64
N THR A 80 5.67 3.62 9.43
CA THR A 80 4.71 2.62 8.95
C THR A 80 3.80 3.19 7.86
N ILE A 81 3.17 4.35 8.09
CA ILE A 81 2.28 4.97 7.11
C ILE A 81 3.05 5.45 5.88
N THR A 82 4.23 6.05 6.05
CA THR A 82 5.06 6.50 4.92
C THR A 82 5.45 5.34 4.01
N LEU A 83 5.85 4.20 4.59
CA LEU A 83 6.17 3.00 3.81
C LEU A 83 4.93 2.36 3.17
N LEU A 84 3.77 2.41 3.83
CA LEU A 84 2.52 1.89 3.26
C LEU A 84 2.12 2.71 2.01
N TYR A 85 2.14 4.04 2.13
CA TYR A 85 1.87 4.93 1.01
C TYR A 85 2.97 4.86 -0.07
N GLY A 86 4.22 4.72 0.34
CA GLY A 86 5.36 4.50 -0.55
C GLY A 86 5.20 3.23 -1.39
N ALA A 87 4.63 2.16 -0.81
CA ALA A 87 4.26 0.97 -1.57
C ALA A 87 3.29 1.33 -2.72
N GLY A 88 2.25 2.11 -2.44
CA GLY A 88 1.32 2.60 -3.46
C GLY A 88 1.99 3.38 -4.59
N ILE A 89 3.00 4.20 -4.27
CA ILE A 89 3.77 4.96 -5.28
C ILE A 89 4.60 4.04 -6.16
N PHE A 90 5.29 3.06 -5.59
CA PHE A 90 6.01 2.06 -6.40
C PHE A 90 5.06 1.29 -7.31
N LEU A 91 3.85 0.99 -6.85
CA LEU A 91 2.82 0.37 -7.69
C LEU A 91 2.35 1.30 -8.81
N ALA A 92 2.16 2.59 -8.55
CA ALA A 92 1.81 3.59 -9.56
C ALA A 92 2.90 3.72 -10.64
N VAL A 93 4.16 3.84 -10.24
CA VAL A 93 5.31 3.84 -11.15
C VAL A 93 5.39 2.53 -11.92
N GLY A 94 5.17 1.38 -11.27
CA GLY A 94 5.10 0.08 -11.93
C GLY A 94 4.00 0.00 -13.01
N CYS A 95 2.82 0.58 -12.76
CA CYS A 95 1.74 0.66 -13.74
C CYS A 95 2.09 1.57 -14.92
N PHE A 96 2.74 2.71 -14.65
CA PHE A 96 3.25 3.62 -15.69
C PHE A 96 4.27 2.91 -16.59
N LEU A 97 5.25 2.23 -16.00
CA LEU A 97 6.26 1.46 -16.70
C LEU A 97 5.67 0.33 -17.56
N LEU A 98 4.67 -0.38 -17.05
CA LEU A 98 3.94 -1.38 -17.83
C LEU A 98 3.24 -0.74 -19.03
N TYR A 99 2.63 0.43 -18.85
CA TYR A 99 1.97 1.16 -19.93
C TYR A 99 2.95 1.58 -21.02
N GLU A 100 4.11 2.14 -20.66
CA GLU A 100 5.15 2.51 -21.64
C GLU A 100 5.66 1.30 -22.41
N LYS A 101 5.93 0.20 -21.70
CA LYS A 101 6.38 -1.05 -22.29
C LYS A 101 5.38 -1.60 -23.32
N PHE A 102 4.08 -1.64 -22.99
CA PHE A 102 3.07 -2.17 -23.92
C PHE A 102 2.82 -1.28 -25.14
N ASN A 103 3.10 0.03 -25.05
CA ASN A 103 2.94 0.94 -26.19
C ASN A 103 4.21 1.12 -27.03
N GLY A 104 5.29 0.37 -26.75
CA GLY A 104 6.56 0.50 -27.46
C GLY A 104 7.22 1.87 -27.27
N LYS A 105 6.84 2.60 -26.20
CA LYS A 105 7.38 3.91 -25.85
C LYS A 105 8.35 3.77 -24.68
N GLU A 106 9.34 2.89 -24.80
CA GLU A 106 10.48 2.86 -23.86
C GLU A 106 11.28 4.17 -24.03
N ARG A 107 10.74 5.25 -23.47
CA ARG A 107 11.46 6.52 -23.31
C ARG A 107 12.42 6.36 -22.16
N ASP A 108 13.42 7.24 -22.10
CA ASP A 108 14.28 7.41 -20.92
C ASP A 108 13.49 8.15 -19.82
N SER A 109 12.38 7.57 -19.40
CA SER A 109 11.40 8.11 -18.43
C SER A 109 11.86 7.97 -16.98
N LYS A 110 13.03 7.37 -16.75
CA LYS A 110 13.63 7.17 -15.42
C LYS A 110 13.69 8.46 -14.59
N LEU A 111 14.00 9.60 -15.21
CA LEU A 111 14.05 10.87 -14.50
C LEU A 111 12.67 11.29 -13.98
N LEU A 112 11.61 11.10 -14.77
CA LEU A 112 10.24 11.44 -14.36
C LEU A 112 9.78 10.53 -13.22
N GLU A 113 10.14 9.25 -13.26
CA GLU A 113 9.81 8.30 -12.20
C GLU A 113 10.54 8.62 -10.89
N ILE A 114 11.84 8.91 -10.96
CA ILE A 114 12.63 9.33 -9.80
C ILE A 114 12.06 10.63 -9.24
N LEU A 115 11.73 11.60 -10.10
CA LEU A 115 11.10 12.84 -9.69
C LEU A 115 9.75 12.59 -9.01
N PHE A 116 8.94 11.67 -9.54
CA PHE A 116 7.64 11.31 -8.95
C PHE A 116 7.79 10.72 -7.54
N ILE A 117 8.76 9.83 -7.36
CA ILE A 117 9.10 9.24 -6.05
C ILE A 117 9.62 10.32 -5.09
N ILE A 118 10.51 11.20 -5.55
CA ILE A 118 11.04 12.31 -4.74
C ILE A 118 9.93 13.26 -4.33
N ILE A 119 9.03 13.65 -5.24
CA ILE A 119 7.89 14.52 -4.93
C ILE A 119 7.03 13.87 -3.85
N PHE A 120 6.74 12.57 -3.97
CA PHE A 120 5.96 11.88 -2.94
C PHE A 120 6.62 11.92 -1.55
N PHE A 121 7.92 11.59 -1.46
CA PHE A 121 8.61 11.65 -0.17
C PHE A 121 8.70 13.09 0.35
N THR A 122 8.91 14.07 -0.53
CA THR A 122 8.91 15.49 -0.17
C THR A 122 7.55 15.96 0.34
N LEU A 123 6.44 15.43 -0.19
CA LEU A 123 5.10 15.73 0.29
C LEU A 123 4.72 14.94 1.56
N THR A 124 5.40 13.85 1.88
CA THR A 124 5.08 13.05 3.08
C THR A 124 6.03 13.29 4.25
N ILE A 125 7.20 13.90 4.07
CA ILE A 125 8.09 14.29 5.17
C ILE A 125 7.51 15.44 6.02
N PRO A 126 6.90 16.51 5.45
CA PRO A 126 6.35 17.61 6.24
C PRO A 126 5.28 17.19 7.24
N SER A 127 4.57 16.08 7.00
CA SER A 127 3.56 15.58 7.91
C SER A 127 4.12 15.13 9.26
N TYR A 128 5.41 14.78 9.33
CA TYR A 128 6.12 14.47 10.58
C TYR A 128 6.22 15.68 11.51
N PHE A 129 6.08 16.89 10.96
CA PHE A 129 6.16 18.15 11.69
C PHE A 129 4.78 18.78 11.94
N ILE A 130 3.68 18.14 11.51
CA ILE A 130 2.33 18.58 11.84
C ILE A 130 2.07 18.21 13.31
N PHE A 131 2.34 19.15 14.20
CA PHE A 131 1.99 19.04 15.61
C PHE A 131 0.50 18.73 15.75
N GLN A 132 0.16 17.74 16.57
CA GLN A 132 -1.21 17.25 16.83
C GLN A 132 -1.93 16.54 15.66
N GLY A 133 -1.26 16.24 14.55
CA GLY A 133 -1.90 15.53 13.42
C GLY A 133 -2.31 14.08 13.73
N ILE A 134 -1.60 13.44 14.66
CA ILE A 134 -1.85 12.07 15.10
C ILE A 134 -1.89 12.05 16.63
N ASN A 135 -2.93 11.48 17.20
CA ASN A 135 -3.03 11.19 18.62
C ASN A 135 -2.85 9.68 18.85
N ILE A 136 -1.81 9.30 19.60
CA ILE A 136 -1.55 7.92 20.03
C ILE A 136 -1.10 7.96 21.49
N GLY A 137 -1.77 7.19 22.35
CA GLY A 137 -1.32 6.96 23.72
C GLY A 137 -2.38 6.23 24.55
N ALA A 138 -2.23 6.27 25.88
CA ALA A 138 -3.18 5.63 26.80
C ALA A 138 -4.62 6.14 26.61
N ALA A 139 -4.80 7.42 26.28
CA ALA A 139 -6.11 8.02 26.03
C ALA A 139 -6.84 7.42 24.81
N THR A 140 -6.10 6.89 23.83
CA THR A 140 -6.65 6.28 22.61
C THR A 140 -6.53 4.76 22.61
N ASP A 141 -6.27 4.11 23.76
CA ASP A 141 -6.00 2.67 23.83
C ASP A 141 -4.87 2.25 22.87
N ASN A 142 -3.84 3.12 22.78
CA ASN A 142 -2.71 3.04 21.86
C ASN A 142 -3.11 2.88 20.39
N LYS A 143 -4.32 3.32 20.01
CA LYS A 143 -4.80 3.38 18.63
C LYS A 143 -4.45 4.73 18.02
N PRO A 144 -3.98 4.75 16.76
CA PRO A 144 -3.81 6.00 16.05
C PRO A 144 -5.18 6.60 15.73
N GLU A 145 -5.39 7.81 16.20
CA GLU A 145 -6.50 8.68 15.81
C GLU A 145 -5.92 9.84 15.01
N TRP A 146 -6.52 10.12 13.86
CA TRP A 146 -6.05 11.18 12.96
C TRP A 146 -6.90 12.42 13.15
N ASP A 147 -6.25 13.57 13.25
CA ASP A 147 -6.95 14.84 13.09
C ASP A 147 -7.53 14.95 11.66
N GLY A 148 -8.66 15.65 11.53
CA GLY A 148 -9.36 15.78 10.25
C GLY A 148 -8.51 16.45 9.16
N ILE A 149 -7.69 17.45 9.51
CA ILE A 149 -6.80 18.15 8.57
C ILE A 149 -5.68 17.21 8.14
N PHE A 150 -5.10 16.47 9.08
CA PHE A 150 -4.07 15.47 8.80
C PHE A 150 -4.59 14.37 7.88
N ALA A 151 -5.78 13.84 8.16
CA ALA A 151 -6.43 12.83 7.33
C ALA A 151 -6.71 13.34 5.90
N LEU A 152 -7.29 14.54 5.78
CA LEU A 152 -7.57 15.15 4.48
C LEU A 152 -6.30 15.34 3.64
N TYR A 153 -5.22 15.82 4.26
CA TYR A 153 -3.92 15.99 3.62
C TYR A 153 -3.41 14.67 3.00
N TYR A 154 -3.40 13.60 3.79
CA TYR A 154 -2.95 12.28 3.32
C TYR A 154 -3.87 11.68 2.26
N TYR A 155 -5.19 11.87 2.38
CA TYR A 155 -6.14 11.42 1.36
C TYR A 155 -5.93 12.12 0.02
N ILE A 156 -5.67 13.43 0.02
CA ILE A 156 -5.39 14.18 -1.21
C ILE A 156 -4.09 13.69 -1.85
N ILE A 157 -3.00 13.57 -1.08
CA ILE A 157 -1.72 13.06 -1.60
C ILE A 157 -1.90 11.67 -2.19
N PHE A 158 -2.57 10.76 -1.47
CA PHE A 158 -2.76 9.40 -1.95
C PHE A 158 -3.65 9.34 -3.19
N ALA A 159 -4.73 10.12 -3.22
CA ALA A 159 -5.61 10.17 -4.38
C ALA A 159 -4.86 10.65 -5.63
N VAL A 160 -4.14 11.77 -5.52
CA VAL A 160 -3.47 12.43 -6.64
C VAL A 160 -2.21 11.69 -7.09
N MET A 161 -1.41 11.18 -6.16
CA MET A 161 -0.12 10.57 -6.47
C MET A 161 -0.20 9.04 -6.66
N VAL A 162 -1.24 8.37 -6.17
CA VAL A 162 -1.35 6.91 -6.25
C VAL A 162 -2.61 6.49 -7.01
N ILE A 163 -3.80 6.79 -6.48
CA ILE A 163 -5.06 6.22 -7.01
C ILE A 163 -5.31 6.68 -8.44
N ILE A 164 -5.27 7.99 -8.70
CA ILE A 164 -5.55 8.55 -10.03
C ILE A 164 -4.56 8.04 -11.08
N PRO A 165 -3.23 8.07 -10.86
CA PRO A 165 -2.25 7.52 -11.80
C PRO A 165 -2.44 6.02 -12.07
N ILE A 166 -2.66 5.22 -11.02
CA ILE A 166 -2.91 3.77 -11.16
C ILE A 166 -4.12 3.53 -12.05
N ILE A 167 -5.26 4.17 -11.72
CA ILE A 167 -6.51 4.03 -12.49
C ILE A 167 -6.28 4.41 -13.95
N TYR A 168 -5.65 5.57 -14.20
CA TYR A 168 -5.39 6.06 -15.55
C TYR A 168 -4.59 5.05 -16.38
N HIS A 169 -3.45 4.58 -15.88
CA HIS A 169 -2.59 3.66 -16.62
C HIS A 169 -3.21 2.28 -16.78
N ILE A 170 -3.88 1.77 -15.76
CA ILE A 170 -4.52 0.46 -15.80
C ILE A 170 -5.63 0.41 -16.85
N PHE A 171 -6.48 1.44 -16.94
CA PHE A 171 -7.53 1.49 -17.96
C PHE A 171 -6.96 1.66 -19.37
N LYS A 172 -5.90 2.45 -19.54
CA LYS A 172 -5.21 2.57 -20.84
C LYS A 172 -4.63 1.23 -21.32
N ILE A 173 -3.98 0.47 -20.43
CA ILE A 173 -3.46 -0.88 -20.76
C ILE A 173 -4.61 -1.84 -21.10
N ARG A 174 -5.74 -1.76 -20.37
CA ARG A 174 -6.92 -2.58 -20.65
C ARG A 174 -7.44 -2.35 -22.06
N ILE A 175 -7.54 -1.10 -22.49
CA ILE A 175 -7.97 -0.73 -23.86
C ILE A 175 -7.00 -1.29 -24.89
N PHE A 176 -5.69 -1.19 -24.63
CA PHE A 176 -4.67 -1.79 -25.50
C PHE A 176 -4.87 -3.30 -25.68
N PHE A 177 -5.06 -4.06 -24.58
CA PHE A 177 -5.29 -5.51 -24.69
C PHE A 177 -6.62 -5.87 -25.33
N LYS A 178 -7.69 -5.09 -25.09
CA LYS A 178 -8.97 -5.32 -25.75
C LYS A 178 -8.84 -5.35 -27.29
N ASN A 179 -7.93 -4.53 -27.83
CA ASN A 179 -7.73 -4.41 -29.27
C ASN A 179 -6.68 -5.38 -29.83
N ASN A 180 -5.77 -5.91 -29.00
CA ASN A 180 -4.60 -6.69 -29.46
C ASN A 180 -4.56 -8.15 -28.95
N ASP A 181 -5.00 -8.43 -27.72
CA ASP A 181 -4.91 -9.75 -27.11
C ASP A 181 -5.98 -9.96 -26.02
N LEU A 182 -7.06 -10.67 -26.38
CA LEU A 182 -8.17 -10.99 -25.46
C LEU A 182 -7.76 -11.93 -24.31
N ARG A 183 -6.71 -12.74 -24.47
CA ARG A 183 -6.20 -13.61 -23.40
C ARG A 183 -5.50 -12.77 -22.33
N LEU A 184 -4.67 -11.81 -22.74
CA LEU A 184 -4.06 -10.85 -21.82
C LEU A 184 -5.10 -9.94 -21.18
N MET A 185 -6.17 -9.56 -21.89
CA MET A 185 -7.27 -8.78 -21.31
C MET A 185 -7.93 -9.48 -20.11
N LYS A 186 -8.22 -10.79 -20.21
CA LYS A 186 -8.80 -11.56 -19.08
C LYS A 186 -7.88 -11.52 -17.86
N LYS A 187 -6.56 -11.65 -18.06
CA LYS A 187 -5.58 -11.57 -16.97
C LYS A 187 -5.48 -10.18 -16.38
N TRP A 188 -5.53 -9.16 -17.24
CA TRP A 188 -5.50 -7.77 -16.82
C TRP A 188 -6.70 -7.39 -15.95
N ASN A 189 -7.85 -8.02 -16.13
CA ASN A 189 -8.99 -7.83 -15.23
C ASN A 189 -8.67 -8.27 -13.79
N TYR A 190 -7.88 -9.33 -13.58
CA TYR A 190 -7.41 -9.68 -12.23
C TYR A 190 -6.48 -8.60 -11.67
N PHE A 191 -5.61 -8.01 -12.49
CA PHE A 191 -4.76 -6.89 -12.06
C PHE A 191 -5.61 -5.67 -11.65
N ILE A 192 -6.65 -5.35 -12.42
CA ILE A 192 -7.61 -4.29 -12.12
C ILE A 192 -8.30 -4.56 -10.77
N ILE A 193 -8.91 -5.75 -10.62
CA ILE A 193 -9.61 -6.13 -9.39
C ILE A 193 -8.65 -6.08 -8.21
N GLY A 194 -7.43 -6.58 -8.38
CA GLY A 194 -6.41 -6.56 -7.34
C GLY A 194 -6.05 -5.15 -6.87
N ASN A 195 -5.88 -4.21 -7.80
CA ASN A 195 -5.63 -2.80 -7.46
C ASN A 195 -6.82 -2.15 -6.74
N PHE A 196 -8.06 -2.41 -7.18
CA PHE A 196 -9.25 -1.90 -6.50
C PHE A 196 -9.41 -2.51 -5.09
N SER A 197 -9.20 -3.81 -4.93
CA SER A 197 -9.24 -4.48 -3.63
C SER A 197 -8.18 -3.93 -2.67
N LEU A 198 -6.97 -3.69 -3.17
CA LEU A 198 -5.88 -3.08 -2.38
C LEU A 198 -6.22 -1.64 -1.98
N ALA A 199 -6.67 -0.81 -2.92
CA ALA A 199 -7.04 0.58 -2.65
C ALA A 199 -8.20 0.68 -1.65
N LEU A 200 -9.21 -0.19 -1.79
CA LEU A 200 -10.33 -0.28 -0.87
C LEU A 200 -9.86 -0.74 0.52
N GLY A 201 -9.01 -1.76 0.60
CA GLY A 201 -8.47 -2.22 1.87
C GLY A 201 -7.67 -1.13 2.61
N ILE A 202 -6.78 -0.45 1.89
CA ILE A 202 -5.98 0.67 2.43
C ILE A 202 -6.90 1.81 2.91
N THR A 203 -7.91 2.20 2.11
CA THR A 203 -8.86 3.25 2.47
C THR A 203 -9.64 2.90 3.73
N MET A 204 -10.10 1.66 3.86
CA MET A 204 -10.82 1.20 5.05
C MET A 204 -9.92 1.21 6.29
N ASN A 205 -8.63 0.90 6.15
CA ASN A 205 -7.70 1.04 7.28
C ASN A 205 -7.69 2.46 7.84
N PHE A 206 -7.64 3.46 6.96
CA PHE A 206 -7.59 4.85 7.38
C PHE A 206 -8.93 5.34 7.91
N LEU A 207 -10.04 4.93 7.31
CA LEU A 207 -11.37 5.21 7.86
C LEU A 207 -11.52 4.62 9.28
N SER A 208 -10.87 3.50 9.59
CA SER A 208 -10.86 2.96 10.96
C SER A 208 -10.15 3.85 11.98
N TYR A 209 -9.27 4.76 11.54
CA TYR A 209 -8.60 5.75 12.39
C TYR A 209 -9.38 7.06 12.51
N THR A 210 -10.34 7.31 11.60
CA THR A 210 -11.17 8.53 11.61
C THR A 210 -12.58 8.28 12.17
N LEU A 211 -13.10 7.06 12.01
CA LEU A 211 -14.45 6.63 12.39
C LEU A 211 -14.37 5.33 13.21
N PRO A 212 -13.88 5.39 14.47
CA PRO A 212 -13.58 4.22 15.29
C PRO A 212 -14.82 3.35 15.60
N GLU A 213 -16.02 3.93 15.60
CA GLU A 213 -17.28 3.24 15.83
C GLU A 213 -17.59 2.16 14.77
N PHE A 214 -17.04 2.30 13.56
CA PHE A 214 -17.13 1.30 12.48
C PHE A 214 -15.85 0.46 12.31
N GLY A 215 -14.88 0.63 13.22
CA GLY A 215 -13.53 0.10 13.10
C GLY A 215 -13.49 -1.42 12.82
N THR A 216 -14.33 -2.22 13.48
CA THR A 216 -14.39 -3.68 13.27
C THR A 216 -14.64 -4.05 11.81
N ILE A 217 -15.65 -3.44 11.18
CA ILE A 217 -16.03 -3.71 9.80
C ILE A 217 -14.88 -3.28 8.87
N PHE A 218 -14.30 -2.11 9.13
CA PHE A 218 -13.20 -1.60 8.35
C PHE A 218 -11.94 -2.46 8.43
N TYR A 219 -11.59 -3.00 9.61
CA TYR A 219 -10.47 -3.92 9.77
C TYR A 219 -10.68 -5.24 9.02
N ILE A 220 -11.91 -5.77 8.99
CA ILE A 220 -12.23 -7.00 8.23
C ILE A 220 -12.07 -6.74 6.73
N ILE A 221 -12.66 -5.65 6.24
CA ILE A 221 -12.58 -5.28 4.83
C ILE A 221 -11.13 -4.98 4.43
N ASN A 222 -10.37 -4.31 5.30
CA ASN A 222 -8.94 -4.09 5.12
C ASN A 222 -8.18 -5.40 4.91
N ALA A 223 -8.30 -6.34 5.86
CA ALA A 223 -7.59 -7.61 5.81
C ALA A 223 -7.89 -8.39 4.53
N ILE A 224 -9.17 -8.49 4.16
CA ILE A 224 -9.60 -9.19 2.95
C ILE A 224 -9.11 -8.47 1.69
N GLY A 225 -9.35 -7.16 1.60
CA GLY A 225 -9.02 -6.36 0.41
C GLY A 225 -7.53 -6.34 0.12
N ILE A 226 -6.71 -6.19 1.16
CA ILE A 226 -5.25 -6.17 1.05
C ILE A 226 -4.70 -7.55 0.60
N VAL A 227 -5.15 -8.65 1.21
CA VAL A 227 -4.69 -10.01 0.85
C VAL A 227 -5.12 -10.37 -0.57
N ILE A 228 -6.39 -10.19 -0.92
CA ILE A 228 -6.89 -10.44 -2.28
C ILE A 228 -6.15 -9.57 -3.29
N GLY A 229 -5.97 -8.29 -2.96
CA GLY A 229 -5.31 -7.31 -3.82
C GLY A 229 -3.92 -7.75 -4.24
N ILE A 230 -3.10 -8.13 -3.25
CA ILE A 230 -1.73 -8.57 -3.50
C ILE A 230 -1.65 -9.88 -4.28
N ILE A 231 -2.50 -10.86 -3.98
CA ILE A 231 -2.51 -12.14 -4.70
C ILE A 231 -2.85 -11.91 -6.17
N LEU A 232 -3.89 -11.13 -6.45
CA LEU A 232 -4.34 -10.87 -7.81
C LEU A 232 -3.33 -10.04 -8.61
N ILE A 233 -2.71 -9.02 -8.01
CA ILE A 233 -1.62 -8.24 -8.64
C ILE A 233 -0.44 -9.17 -8.99
N GLY A 234 0.02 -9.97 -8.03
CA GLY A 234 1.17 -10.87 -8.20
C GLY A 234 0.91 -11.96 -9.24
N TYR A 235 -0.26 -12.57 -9.22
CA TYR A 235 -0.69 -13.57 -10.19
C TYR A 235 -0.69 -12.99 -11.62
N SER A 236 -1.31 -11.82 -11.79
CA SER A 236 -1.48 -11.18 -13.10
C SER A 236 -0.16 -10.76 -13.73
N TYR A 237 0.78 -10.22 -12.92
CA TYR A 237 2.10 -9.83 -13.42
C TYR A 237 2.92 -11.05 -13.89
N SER A 238 2.86 -12.15 -13.13
CA SER A 238 3.66 -13.35 -13.41
C SER A 238 3.38 -13.93 -14.81
N GLU A 239 2.20 -13.72 -15.35
CA GLU A 239 1.73 -14.37 -16.58
C GLU A 239 1.68 -13.46 -17.82
N CYS A 240 2.16 -12.21 -17.68
CA CYS A 240 2.21 -11.22 -18.77
C CYS A 240 3.52 -11.24 -19.58
N LYS A 241 4.49 -12.10 -19.26
CA LYS A 241 5.68 -12.36 -20.09
C LYS A 241 5.56 -13.73 -20.76
N LYS A 242 5.34 -13.73 -22.08
CA LYS A 242 5.99 -14.69 -22.98
C LYS A 242 7.32 -14.08 -23.40
#